data_AF-A0A954M448-F1
#
_entry.id   AF-A0A954M448-F1
#
_cell.length_a   1.000
_cell.length_b   1.000
_cell.length_c   1.000
_cell.angle_alpha   90.00
_cell.angle_beta   90.00
_cell.angle_gamma   90.00
#
_symmetry.space_group_name_H-M   'P 1'
#
loop_
_entity.id
_entity.type
_entity.pdbx_description
1 polymer ?
#
loop_
_entity_poly.entity_id
_entity_poly.type
_entity_poly.pdbx_seq_one_letter_code
_entity_poly.pdbx_strand_id
1 'polypeptide(L)'
;GTIRVEGNAGMHLGAEMRGGEILCDGNAADWLGAEMKGGRIRVRGNAGHLVGAVYRGGRKGMTGGEILIDGNAGNEIGHTMRRGLIAVAGNAGDVIGVGMIAGSIFVFGEVGIRHGAGMKRGTIGLFSTAQPVELLPTFRSSGLCRPGFLNLYLKHLRGLGFPVPDEAFSANYHRYCGDLLELGKGEILTRVA
;
A
#
# COMPACT_ATOMS: atom_id res chain seq x y z
N GLY A 1 -8.35 -21.44 6.17
CA GLY A 1 -8.89 -21.97 4.91
C GLY A 1 -8.47 -21.07 3.77
N THR A 2 -8.67 -21.53 2.53
CA THR A 2 -8.28 -20.81 1.32
C THR A 2 -9.45 -20.75 0.35
N ILE A 3 -9.65 -19.59 -0.28
CA ILE A 3 -10.61 -19.38 -1.37
C ILE A 3 -9.82 -19.04 -2.62
N ARG A 4 -10.16 -19.64 -3.75
CA ARG A 4 -9.63 -19.29 -5.06
C ARG A 4 -10.75 -18.81 -5.97
N VAL A 5 -10.54 -17.67 -6.62
CA VAL A 5 -11.42 -17.11 -7.65
C VAL A 5 -10.71 -17.24 -8.99
N GLU A 6 -11.17 -18.16 -9.83
CA GLU A 6 -10.64 -18.41 -11.17
C GLU A 6 -11.26 -17.44 -12.18
N GLY A 7 -10.97 -16.14 -12.00
CA GLY A 7 -11.55 -15.07 -12.81
C GLY A 7 -11.57 -13.74 -12.07
N ASN A 8 -12.49 -12.85 -12.46
CA ASN A 8 -12.63 -11.54 -11.82
C ASN A 8 -13.55 -11.63 -10.59
N ALA A 9 -13.25 -10.79 -9.59
CA ALA A 9 -14.10 -10.57 -8.43
C ALA A 9 -14.71 -9.16 -8.45
N GLY A 10 -15.94 -9.05 -7.94
CA GLY A 10 -16.62 -7.76 -7.76
C GLY A 10 -16.04 -6.94 -6.61
N MET A 11 -16.82 -5.95 -6.17
CA MET A 11 -16.42 -5.09 -5.04
C MET A 11 -16.37 -5.88 -3.73
N HIS A 12 -15.62 -5.37 -2.75
CA HIS A 12 -15.56 -5.90 -1.39
C HIS A 12 -14.95 -7.31 -1.23
N LEU A 13 -14.17 -7.78 -2.21
CA LEU A 13 -13.47 -9.07 -2.07
C LEU A 13 -12.63 -9.08 -0.78
N GLY A 14 -12.92 -10.00 0.14
CA GLY A 14 -12.21 -10.12 1.41
C GLY A 14 -12.43 -8.97 2.40
N ALA A 15 -13.51 -8.20 2.25
CA ALA A 15 -13.89 -7.21 3.24
C ALA A 15 -14.05 -7.86 4.63
N GLU A 16 -13.54 -7.18 5.66
CA GLU A 16 -13.52 -7.61 7.06
C GLU A 16 -12.86 -8.97 7.33
N MET A 17 -12.12 -9.53 6.37
CA MET A 17 -11.44 -10.81 6.50
C MET A 17 -10.55 -10.83 7.75
N ARG A 18 -10.67 -11.89 8.56
CA ARG A 18 -9.95 -12.04 9.84
C ARG A 18 -8.76 -12.99 9.76
N GLY A 19 -8.71 -13.85 8.75
CA GLY A 19 -7.70 -14.89 8.59
C GLY A 19 -7.97 -15.76 7.36
N GLY A 20 -7.02 -16.63 7.04
CA GLY A 20 -7.05 -17.46 5.83
C GLY A 20 -6.41 -16.77 4.63
N GLU A 21 -6.68 -17.29 3.44
CA GLU A 21 -6.14 -16.79 2.18
C GLU A 21 -7.21 -16.68 1.09
N ILE A 22 -7.15 -15.61 0.31
CA ILE A 22 -7.94 -15.44 -0.92
C ILE A 22 -6.97 -15.23 -2.07
N LEU A 23 -7.06 -16.05 -3.11
CA LEU A 23 -6.35 -15.89 -4.37
C LEU A 23 -7.34 -15.56 -5.49
N CYS A 24 -7.18 -14.42 -6.14
CA CYS A 24 -7.96 -14.02 -7.31
C CYS A 24 -7.06 -14.03 -8.55
N ASP A 25 -7.37 -14.89 -9.52
CA ASP A 25 -6.57 -15.04 -10.74
C ASP A 25 -6.83 -13.92 -11.78
N GLY A 26 -7.93 -13.18 -11.63
CA GLY A 26 -8.26 -12.01 -12.45
C GLY A 26 -8.16 -10.69 -11.68
N ASN A 27 -9.03 -9.74 -12.02
CA ASN A 27 -9.13 -8.43 -11.40
C ASN A 27 -10.07 -8.45 -10.18
N ALA A 28 -9.91 -7.48 -9.27
CA ALA A 28 -10.87 -7.18 -8.22
C ALA A 28 -11.36 -5.73 -8.37
N ALA A 29 -12.65 -5.48 -8.16
CA ALA A 29 -13.18 -4.12 -8.18
C ALA A 29 -12.86 -3.37 -6.87
N ASP A 30 -13.57 -2.26 -6.63
CA ASP A 30 -13.34 -1.37 -5.49
C ASP A 30 -13.48 -2.08 -4.14
N TRP A 31 -12.90 -1.48 -3.10
CA TRP A 31 -13.02 -1.94 -1.71
C TRP A 31 -12.42 -3.34 -1.45
N LEU A 32 -11.46 -3.77 -2.26
CA LEU A 32 -10.66 -4.98 -2.00
C LEU A 32 -10.09 -4.93 -0.57
N GLY A 33 -10.45 -5.90 0.27
CA GLY A 33 -9.96 -5.99 1.65
C GLY A 33 -10.38 -4.83 2.56
N ALA A 34 -11.50 -4.16 2.26
CA ALA A 34 -12.04 -3.10 3.12
C ALA A 34 -12.16 -3.56 4.58
N GLU A 35 -11.66 -2.76 5.52
CA GLU A 35 -11.68 -3.07 6.96
C GLU A 35 -11.11 -4.46 7.36
N MET A 36 -10.22 -5.03 6.54
CA MET A 36 -9.57 -6.31 6.80
C MET A 36 -8.81 -6.31 8.14
N LYS A 37 -8.91 -7.42 8.88
CA LYS A 37 -8.37 -7.61 10.24
C LYS A 37 -7.22 -8.61 10.26
N GLY A 38 -7.13 -9.52 9.29
CA GLY A 38 -6.08 -10.53 9.18
C GLY A 38 -6.25 -11.44 7.96
N GLY A 39 -5.26 -12.29 7.71
CA GLY A 39 -5.20 -13.15 6.53
C GLY A 39 -4.44 -12.50 5.37
N ARG A 40 -4.53 -13.11 4.19
CA ARG A 40 -3.88 -12.63 2.98
C ARG A 40 -4.83 -12.65 1.78
N ILE A 41 -4.81 -11.59 0.99
CA ILE A 41 -5.50 -11.51 -0.30
C ILE A 41 -4.43 -11.27 -1.37
N ARG A 42 -4.40 -12.10 -2.42
CA ARG A 42 -3.57 -11.88 -3.61
C ARG A 42 -4.44 -11.77 -4.85
N VAL A 43 -4.29 -10.67 -5.59
CA VAL A 43 -4.95 -10.43 -6.88
C VAL A 43 -3.89 -10.45 -7.97
N ARG A 44 -4.04 -11.34 -8.95
CA ARG A 44 -3.10 -11.48 -10.08
C ARG A 44 -3.27 -10.38 -11.14
N GLY A 45 -4.48 -9.84 -11.27
CA GLY A 45 -4.78 -8.69 -12.11
C GLY A 45 -4.72 -7.37 -11.36
N ASN A 46 -5.59 -6.44 -11.77
CA ASN A 46 -5.74 -5.11 -11.19
C ASN A 46 -6.74 -5.09 -10.03
N ALA A 47 -6.60 -4.12 -9.14
CA ALA A 47 -7.57 -3.76 -8.13
C ALA A 47 -8.20 -2.39 -8.42
N GLY A 48 -9.45 -2.20 -8.05
CA GLY A 48 -10.14 -0.92 -8.14
C GLY A 48 -9.66 0.11 -7.10
N HIS A 49 -10.53 1.07 -6.80
CA HIS A 49 -10.30 2.10 -5.79
C HIS A 49 -10.45 1.55 -4.37
N LEU A 50 -9.95 2.30 -3.38
CA LEU A 50 -10.27 2.10 -1.96
C LEU A 50 -9.83 0.72 -1.42
N VAL A 51 -8.71 0.20 -1.92
CA VAL A 51 -8.10 -1.04 -1.41
C VAL A 51 -7.73 -0.87 0.06
N GLY A 52 -8.16 -1.78 0.93
CA GLY A 52 -7.87 -1.74 2.37
C GLY A 52 -8.45 -0.53 3.11
N ALA A 53 -9.40 0.18 2.50
CA ALA A 53 -9.98 1.41 3.04
C ALA A 53 -11.03 1.15 4.13
N VAL A 54 -11.48 2.24 4.76
CA VAL A 54 -12.59 2.31 5.72
C VAL A 54 -13.92 2.57 5.06
N TYR A 55 -15.00 1.92 5.47
CA TYR A 55 -16.31 2.29 4.92
C TYR A 55 -16.72 3.71 5.27
N ARG A 56 -17.65 4.27 4.48
CA ARG A 56 -18.16 5.63 4.73
C ARG A 56 -18.73 5.74 6.14
N GLY A 57 -18.32 6.77 6.88
CA GLY A 57 -18.70 6.97 8.28
C GLY A 57 -17.90 6.14 9.29
N GLY A 58 -17.07 5.19 8.84
CA GLY A 58 -16.16 4.43 9.68
C GLY A 58 -14.96 5.24 10.15
N ARG A 59 -14.17 4.64 11.05
CA ARG A 59 -13.00 5.30 11.67
C ARG A 59 -11.66 4.64 11.36
N LYS A 60 -11.66 3.39 10.90
CA LYS A 60 -10.45 2.60 10.64
C LYS A 60 -10.70 1.71 9.44
N GLY A 61 -9.79 1.77 8.47
CA GLY A 61 -9.78 0.84 7.35
C GLY A 61 -9.17 -0.49 7.78
N MET A 62 -8.26 -1.00 6.98
CA MET A 62 -7.51 -2.21 7.31
C MET A 62 -6.77 -2.08 8.66
N THR A 63 -6.95 -3.08 9.52
CA THR A 63 -6.41 -3.21 10.88
C THR A 63 -5.50 -4.42 11.06
N GLY A 64 -5.28 -5.19 10.01
CA GLY A 64 -4.31 -6.27 9.94
C GLY A 64 -4.44 -7.06 8.63
N GLY A 65 -3.52 -7.99 8.39
CA GLY A 65 -3.47 -8.79 7.18
C GLY A 65 -2.56 -8.23 6.09
N GLU A 66 -2.62 -8.84 4.91
CA GLU A 66 -1.78 -8.50 3.75
C GLU A 66 -2.62 -8.50 2.46
N ILE A 67 -2.48 -7.46 1.65
CA ILE A 67 -3.10 -7.37 0.32
C ILE A 67 -1.98 -7.21 -0.72
N LEU A 68 -1.88 -8.15 -1.65
CA LEU A 68 -0.88 -8.19 -2.71
C LEU A 68 -1.57 -8.08 -4.06
N ILE A 69 -1.19 -7.09 -4.87
CA ILE A 69 -1.77 -6.84 -6.19
C ILE A 69 -0.64 -6.91 -7.21
N ASP A 70 -0.66 -7.93 -8.07
CA ASP A 70 0.37 -8.14 -9.10
C ASP A 70 0.20 -7.16 -10.29
N GLY A 71 -0.98 -6.54 -10.45
CA GLY A 71 -1.26 -5.47 -11.43
C GLY A 71 -1.29 -4.06 -10.83
N ASN A 72 -2.18 -3.22 -11.35
CA ASN A 72 -2.40 -1.83 -10.94
C ASN A 72 -3.47 -1.72 -9.85
N ALA A 73 -3.50 -0.60 -9.13
CA ALA A 73 -4.52 -0.27 -8.15
C ALA A 73 -5.07 1.16 -8.34
N GLY A 74 -6.32 1.40 -7.96
CA GLY A 74 -6.96 2.71 -8.08
C GLY A 74 -6.52 3.73 -7.02
N ASN A 75 -7.43 4.66 -6.74
CA ASN A 75 -7.23 5.77 -5.81
C ASN A 75 -7.50 5.38 -4.35
N GLU A 76 -7.02 6.19 -3.40
CA GLU A 76 -7.33 6.11 -1.96
C GLU A 76 -6.96 4.75 -1.32
N ILE A 77 -5.91 4.11 -1.80
CA ILE A 77 -5.37 2.87 -1.22
C ILE A 77 -5.02 3.12 0.25
N GLY A 78 -5.54 2.29 1.15
CA GLY A 78 -5.25 2.37 2.57
C GLY A 78 -5.89 3.56 3.29
N HIS A 79 -7.04 4.07 2.81
CA HIS A 79 -7.77 5.15 3.48
C HIS A 79 -8.06 4.81 4.96
N THR A 80 -7.47 5.58 5.88
CA THR A 80 -7.44 5.37 7.34
C THR A 80 -6.96 3.99 7.81
N MET A 81 -6.10 3.34 7.01
CA MET A 81 -5.42 2.10 7.38
C MET A 81 -4.70 2.27 8.72
N ARG A 82 -4.86 1.28 9.61
CA ARG A 82 -4.33 1.28 10.97
C ARG A 82 -3.22 0.25 11.19
N ARG A 83 -3.25 -0.88 10.49
CA ARG A 83 -2.17 -1.88 10.45
C ARG A 83 -2.31 -2.71 9.17
N GLY A 84 -1.32 -3.56 8.92
CA GLY A 84 -1.27 -4.46 7.78
C GLY A 84 -0.25 -4.01 6.74
N LEU A 85 -0.20 -4.76 5.65
CA LEU A 85 0.65 -4.50 4.49
C LEU A 85 -0.21 -4.48 3.22
N ILE A 86 -0.04 -3.45 2.40
CA ILE A 86 -0.57 -3.42 1.03
C ILE A 86 0.61 -3.28 0.07
N ALA A 87 0.72 -4.15 -0.93
CA ALA A 87 1.75 -4.09 -1.96
C ALA A 87 1.12 -4.13 -3.36
N VAL A 88 1.53 -3.20 -4.23
CA VAL A 88 1.07 -3.06 -5.63
C VAL A 88 2.28 -3.12 -6.55
N ALA A 89 2.33 -4.11 -7.43
CA ALA A 89 3.47 -4.31 -8.33
C ALA A 89 3.45 -3.32 -9.50
N GLY A 90 2.27 -2.99 -10.00
CA GLY A 90 2.06 -1.97 -11.02
C GLY A 90 1.85 -0.57 -10.46
N ASN A 91 1.11 0.23 -11.21
CA ASN A 91 0.82 1.62 -10.90
C ASN A 91 -0.29 1.76 -9.85
N ALA A 92 -0.28 2.88 -9.13
CA ALA A 92 -1.35 3.24 -8.21
C ALA A 92 -1.90 4.65 -8.50
N GLY A 93 -3.18 4.85 -8.20
CA GLY A 93 -3.83 6.13 -8.37
C GLY A 93 -3.45 7.18 -7.31
N ASP A 94 -4.31 8.18 -7.17
CA ASP A 94 -4.09 9.32 -6.29
C ASP A 94 -4.34 8.98 -4.81
N VAL A 95 -3.75 9.80 -3.93
CA VAL A 95 -4.07 9.90 -2.50
C VAL A 95 -3.92 8.60 -1.70
N ILE A 96 -2.93 7.78 -2.07
CA ILE A 96 -2.47 6.64 -1.28
C ILE A 96 -2.24 7.05 0.19
N GLY A 97 -2.82 6.31 1.13
CA GLY A 97 -2.64 6.51 2.56
C GLY A 97 -3.37 7.74 3.12
N VAL A 98 -4.44 8.21 2.48
CA VAL A 98 -5.25 9.32 3.02
C VAL A 98 -5.77 8.99 4.42
N GLY A 99 -5.52 9.88 5.38
CA GLY A 99 -5.90 9.68 6.78
C GLY A 99 -5.23 8.47 7.47
N MET A 100 -4.16 7.89 6.88
CA MET A 100 -3.53 6.66 7.37
C MET A 100 -3.08 6.80 8.82
N ILE A 101 -3.50 5.86 9.67
CA ILE A 101 -3.24 5.90 11.11
C ILE A 101 -1.94 5.15 11.47
N ALA A 102 -1.64 4.05 10.76
CA ALA A 102 -0.37 3.32 10.71
C ALA A 102 -0.46 2.14 9.71
N GLY A 103 0.64 1.44 9.45
CA GLY A 103 0.72 0.33 8.50
C GLY A 103 1.82 0.56 7.47
N SER A 104 1.85 -0.29 6.44
CA SER A 104 2.82 -0.19 5.34
C SER A 104 2.12 -0.34 3.99
N ILE A 105 2.37 0.60 3.07
CA ILE A 105 1.87 0.55 1.69
C ILE A 105 3.06 0.68 0.75
N PHE A 106 3.23 -0.24 -0.18
CA PHE A 106 4.35 -0.28 -1.13
C PHE A 106 3.84 -0.33 -2.57
N VAL A 107 4.33 0.57 -3.43
CA VAL A 107 3.95 0.64 -4.83
C VAL A 107 5.19 0.65 -5.72
N PHE A 108 5.30 -0.35 -6.58
CA PHE A 108 6.48 -0.57 -7.42
C PHE A 108 6.40 0.11 -8.79
N GLY A 109 5.20 0.46 -9.25
CA GLY A 109 4.99 1.29 -10.44
C GLY A 109 4.87 2.79 -10.13
N GLU A 110 4.36 3.51 -11.12
CA GLU A 110 4.11 4.95 -11.04
C GLU A 110 2.90 5.25 -10.14
N VAL A 111 2.91 6.44 -9.56
CA VAL A 111 1.85 6.89 -8.67
C VAL A 111 1.33 8.25 -9.07
N GLY A 112 0.09 8.53 -8.67
CA GLY A 112 -0.55 9.83 -8.83
C GLY A 112 -0.02 10.89 -7.86
N ILE A 113 -0.93 11.69 -7.28
CA ILE A 113 -0.57 12.83 -6.43
C ILE A 113 -1.13 12.74 -5.00
N ARG A 114 -0.62 13.61 -4.11
CA ARG A 114 -1.15 13.86 -2.74
C ARG A 114 -1.13 12.66 -1.80
N HIS A 115 -0.13 11.79 -1.96
CA HIS A 115 0.05 10.64 -1.06
C HIS A 115 0.30 11.10 0.39
N GLY A 116 -0.24 10.33 1.33
CA GLY A 116 -0.07 10.57 2.77
C GLY A 116 -0.85 11.76 3.32
N ALA A 117 -1.78 12.36 2.58
CA ALA A 117 -2.62 13.45 3.07
C ALA A 117 -3.30 13.08 4.40
N GLY A 118 -3.05 13.82 5.47
CA GLY A 118 -3.60 13.53 6.80
C GLY A 118 -3.06 12.24 7.45
N MET A 119 -1.91 11.70 7.01
CA MET A 119 -1.32 10.52 7.65
C MET A 119 -0.71 10.85 9.02
N LYS A 120 -0.94 9.97 9.99
CA LYS A 120 -0.48 10.11 11.38
C LYS A 120 0.83 9.37 11.64
N ARG A 121 0.92 8.12 11.16
CA ARG A 121 2.08 7.21 11.25
C ARG A 121 2.02 6.24 10.06
N GLY A 122 3.04 5.39 9.95
CA GLY A 122 3.14 4.36 8.94
C GLY A 122 4.09 4.75 7.83
N THR A 123 4.31 3.82 6.92
CA THR A 123 5.31 3.94 5.85
C THR A 123 4.61 3.77 4.50
N ILE A 124 4.78 4.74 3.61
CA ILE A 124 4.44 4.61 2.19
C ILE A 124 5.76 4.53 1.42
N GLY A 125 6.01 3.42 0.71
CA GLY A 125 7.20 3.24 -0.13
C GLY A 125 6.82 3.29 -1.61
N LEU A 126 7.47 4.18 -2.35
CA LEU A 126 7.25 4.44 -3.77
C LEU A 126 8.54 4.13 -4.52
N PHE A 127 8.55 3.04 -5.29
CA PHE A 127 9.79 2.45 -5.80
C PHE A 127 10.05 2.75 -7.29
N SER A 128 9.06 3.22 -8.05
CA SER A 128 9.32 3.68 -9.42
C SER A 128 10.19 4.93 -9.41
N THR A 129 11.12 4.97 -10.35
CA THR A 129 12.03 6.11 -10.61
C THR A 129 11.77 6.74 -11.98
N ALA A 130 10.70 6.32 -12.66
CA ALA A 130 10.35 6.80 -14.00
C ALA A 130 9.94 8.29 -14.00
N GLN A 131 9.30 8.74 -12.91
CA GLN A 131 8.90 10.13 -12.74
C GLN A 131 9.15 10.61 -11.30
N PRO A 132 9.45 11.91 -11.10
CA PRO A 132 9.50 12.50 -9.77
C PRO A 132 8.15 12.41 -9.07
N VAL A 133 8.15 12.06 -7.77
CA VAL A 133 6.94 12.05 -6.96
C VAL A 133 6.70 13.46 -6.41
N GLU A 134 5.54 14.04 -6.73
CA GLU A 134 5.09 15.29 -6.14
C GLU A 134 4.52 15.05 -4.73
N LEU A 135 5.14 15.66 -3.72
CA LEU A 135 4.73 15.54 -2.33
C LEU A 135 3.99 16.78 -1.86
N LEU A 136 3.10 16.59 -0.90
CA LEU A 136 2.42 17.70 -0.22
C LEU A 136 3.45 18.59 0.50
N PRO A 137 3.23 19.92 0.54
CA PRO A 137 4.14 20.87 1.18
C PRO A 137 4.29 20.65 2.69
N THR A 138 3.42 19.83 3.28
CA THR A 138 3.42 19.46 4.70
C THR A 138 4.29 18.24 5.00
N PHE A 139 4.98 17.70 4.00
CA PHE A 139 6.05 16.72 4.18
C PHE A 139 7.42 17.41 4.13
N ARG A 140 8.31 17.05 5.07
CA ARG A 140 9.69 17.56 5.08
C ARG A 140 10.66 16.45 4.73
N SER A 141 11.63 16.77 3.88
CA SER A 141 12.77 15.89 3.62
C SER A 141 13.55 15.64 4.93
N SER A 142 13.80 14.38 5.21
CA SER A 142 14.65 13.89 6.30
C SER A 142 16.00 13.35 5.78
N GLY A 143 16.31 13.59 4.50
CA GLY A 143 17.55 13.16 3.86
C GLY A 143 17.48 11.79 3.19
N LEU A 144 18.64 11.31 2.77
CA LEU A 144 18.82 9.99 2.15
C LEU A 144 19.03 8.92 3.21
N CYS A 145 18.45 7.74 3.01
CA CYS A 145 18.64 6.61 3.91
C CYS A 145 18.52 5.25 3.21
N ARG A 146 18.93 4.20 3.93
CA ARG A 146 18.68 2.79 3.61
C ARG A 146 17.98 2.15 4.82
N PRO A 147 16.65 2.24 4.94
CA PRO A 147 15.96 1.79 6.14
C PRO A 147 16.10 0.28 6.32
N GLY A 148 16.77 -0.17 7.39
CA GLY A 148 17.00 -1.60 7.62
C GLY A 148 15.71 -2.43 7.69
N PHE A 149 14.62 -1.85 8.20
CA PHE A 149 13.32 -2.51 8.26
C PHE A 149 12.72 -2.79 6.87
N LEU A 150 13.03 -1.96 5.87
CA LEU A 150 12.46 -2.08 4.52
C LEU A 150 12.86 -3.40 3.88
N ASN A 151 14.12 -3.80 4.05
CA ASN A 151 14.62 -5.08 3.54
C ASN A 151 13.88 -6.29 4.12
N LEU A 152 13.32 -6.20 5.34
CA LEU A 152 12.50 -7.27 5.90
C LEU A 152 11.20 -7.43 5.10
N TYR A 153 10.54 -6.32 4.77
CA TYR A 153 9.33 -6.32 3.95
C TYR A 153 9.61 -6.79 2.52
N LEU A 154 10.67 -6.29 1.88
CA LEU A 154 11.01 -6.66 0.51
C LEU A 154 11.35 -8.16 0.40
N LYS A 155 12.10 -8.71 1.36
CA LYS A 155 12.39 -10.15 1.43
C LYS A 155 11.11 -10.97 1.67
N HIS A 156 10.24 -10.50 2.56
CA HIS A 156 8.95 -11.14 2.81
C HIS A 156 8.10 -11.21 1.54
N LEU A 157 7.90 -10.08 0.86
CA LEU A 157 7.18 -10.01 -0.41
C LEU A 157 7.77 -10.96 -1.47
N ARG A 158 9.10 -10.97 -1.63
CA ARG A 158 9.78 -11.90 -2.54
C ARG A 158 9.57 -13.36 -2.15
N GLY A 159 9.58 -13.68 -0.85
CA GLY A 159 9.27 -15.02 -0.34
C GLY A 159 7.83 -15.47 -0.64
N LEU A 160 6.91 -14.53 -0.82
CA LEU A 160 5.54 -14.78 -1.29
C LEU A 160 5.42 -14.86 -2.83
N GLY A 161 6.54 -14.79 -3.55
CA GLY A 161 6.57 -14.73 -5.01
C GLY A 161 5.99 -13.44 -5.58
N PHE A 162 6.01 -12.35 -4.81
CA PHE A 162 5.65 -11.01 -5.30
C PHE A 162 6.85 -10.42 -6.09
N PRO A 163 6.60 -9.74 -7.23
CA PRO A 163 7.68 -9.30 -8.13
C PRO A 163 8.39 -8.04 -7.60
N VAL A 164 9.24 -8.20 -6.59
CA VAL A 164 10.07 -7.12 -6.04
C VAL A 164 11.35 -6.98 -6.87
N PRO A 165 11.62 -5.80 -7.49
CA PRO A 165 12.85 -5.55 -8.24
C PRO A 165 14.12 -5.71 -7.39
N ASP A 166 15.20 -6.22 -7.96
CA ASP A 166 16.46 -6.44 -7.25
C ASP A 166 17.11 -5.13 -6.77
N GLU A 167 16.95 -4.07 -7.55
CA GLU A 167 17.50 -2.74 -7.28
C GLU A 167 16.92 -2.16 -5.98
N ALA A 168 15.69 -2.56 -5.60
CA ALA A 168 15.05 -2.09 -4.38
C ALA A 168 15.80 -2.47 -3.09
N PHE A 169 16.59 -3.54 -3.10
CA PHE A 169 17.32 -4.03 -1.90
C PHE A 169 18.59 -3.23 -1.60
N SER A 170 19.23 -2.67 -2.64
CA SER A 170 20.48 -1.93 -2.54
C SER A 170 20.33 -0.43 -2.74
N ALA A 171 19.15 0.04 -3.15
CA ALA A 171 18.90 1.44 -3.43
C ALA A 171 18.98 2.33 -2.17
N ASN A 172 19.32 3.61 -2.40
CA ASN A 172 19.05 4.67 -1.44
C ASN A 172 17.62 5.17 -1.61
N TYR A 173 17.07 5.73 -0.54
CA TYR A 173 15.73 6.30 -0.53
C TYR A 173 15.78 7.73 -0.01
N HIS A 174 15.10 8.65 -0.69
CA HIS A 174 14.72 9.92 -0.05
C HIS A 174 13.62 9.62 0.96
N ARG A 175 13.81 10.07 2.19
CA ARG A 175 12.81 9.96 3.24
C ARG A 175 12.16 11.30 3.46
N TYR A 176 10.83 11.30 3.55
CA TYR A 176 10.04 12.46 3.89
C TYR A 176 9.17 12.14 5.09
N CYS A 177 9.16 13.02 6.10
CA CYS A 177 8.35 12.86 7.30
C CYS A 177 7.15 13.81 7.27
N GLY A 178 5.98 13.29 7.60
CA GLY A 178 4.70 14.00 7.54
C GLY A 178 3.54 13.08 7.97
N ASP A 179 2.30 13.48 7.84
CA ASP A 179 1.85 14.82 7.48
C ASP A 179 2.00 15.76 8.70
N LEU A 180 2.60 16.93 8.51
CA LEU A 180 2.78 17.92 9.58
C LEU A 180 1.50 18.65 9.99
N LEU A 181 0.39 18.47 9.25
CA LEU A 181 -0.95 18.84 9.74
C LEU A 181 -1.47 17.90 10.84
N GLU A 182 -0.83 16.75 11.00
CA GLU A 182 -1.19 15.72 11.99
C GLU A 182 -0.02 15.52 12.99
N LEU A 183 0.36 14.26 13.28
CA LEU A 183 1.41 13.95 14.25
C LEU A 183 2.84 14.07 13.68
N GLY A 184 3.01 14.19 12.36
CA GLY A 184 4.33 14.23 11.70
C GLY A 184 5.18 12.96 11.85
N LYS A 185 4.56 11.82 12.21
CA LYS A 185 5.26 10.54 12.45
C LYS A 185 5.06 9.51 11.33
N GLY A 186 4.37 9.87 10.26
CA GLY A 186 4.33 9.10 9.04
C GLY A 186 5.58 9.37 8.20
N GLU A 187 5.88 8.44 7.29
CA GLU A 187 6.97 8.59 6.36
C GLU A 187 6.60 8.15 4.94
N ILE A 188 7.13 8.88 3.97
CA ILE A 188 7.13 8.50 2.56
C ILE A 188 8.59 8.26 2.16
N LEU A 189 8.84 7.10 1.55
CA LEU A 189 10.13 6.72 0.99
C LEU A 189 10.02 6.72 -0.52
N THR A 190 10.87 7.47 -1.21
CA THR A 190 10.99 7.41 -2.67
C THR A 190 12.36 6.86 -3.04
N ARG A 191 12.41 5.88 -3.96
CA ARG A 191 13.68 5.29 -4.39
C ARG A 191 14.50 6.31 -5.20
N VAL A 192 15.80 6.35 -4.96
CA VAL A 192 16.74 7.13 -5.79
C VAL A 192 17.04 6.34 -7.06
N ALA A 193 17.04 7.04 -8.20
CA ALA A 193 17.43 6.48 -9.50
C ALA A 193 18.88 5.99 -9.52
#